data_AF-G0UJA5-F1
#
_entry.id   AF-G0UJA5-F1
#
_cell.length_a   1.000
_cell.length_b   1.000
_cell.length_c   1.000
_cell.angle_alpha   90.00
_cell.angle_beta   90.00
_cell.angle_gamma   90.00
#
_symmetry.space_group_name_H-M   'P 1'
#
loop_
_entity.id
_entity.type
_entity.pdbx_description
1 polymer ?
#
loop_
_entity_poly.entity_id
_entity_poly.type
_entity_poly.pdbx_seq_one_letter_code
_entity_poly.pdbx_strand_id
1 'polypeptide(L)'
;MILAKIATNSPDELSALLTSKNVLEYKGPDMDALYRVAEAYNAQDTHLFNRIMQENKDAAFLQDEVLQRQLDNMYSSLLEGHLLKLLEPYSRVQISYIAELLKLDAETVESQVSQLILDAKLAGIVDQQHQCVVIFDEQDAKWAKARRKKENASEGGAYGGSSNSQNSGGAAGGGKDSTATTTLYQDALEALEKYDRLVTALFDKANGKFDALIEENLAKRTAKKVEAKGKNEGAPGGKKADERKTDEAKKE
;
A
#
# COMPACT_ATOMS: atom_id res chain seq x y z
N MET A 1 -16.02 -33.85 -10.27
CA MET A 1 -14.65 -33.91 -9.71
C MET A 1 -13.70 -32.92 -10.37
N ILE A 2 -13.61 -32.89 -11.71
CA ILE A 2 -12.74 -31.96 -12.45
C ILE A 2 -13.04 -30.49 -12.12
N LEU A 3 -14.30 -30.04 -12.23
CA LEU A 3 -14.69 -28.67 -11.86
C LEU A 3 -14.34 -28.28 -10.43
N ALA A 4 -14.53 -29.18 -9.47
CA ALA A 4 -14.17 -28.93 -8.07
C ALA A 4 -12.65 -28.74 -7.91
N LYS A 5 -11.84 -29.47 -8.71
CA LYS A 5 -10.39 -29.35 -8.70
C LYS A 5 -9.90 -28.06 -9.38
N ILE A 6 -10.61 -27.59 -10.41
CA ILE A 6 -10.35 -26.28 -11.01
C ILE A 6 -10.65 -25.18 -9.98
N ALA A 7 -11.77 -25.29 -9.26
CA ALA A 7 -12.17 -24.31 -8.24
C ALA A 7 -11.20 -24.23 -7.04
N THR A 8 -10.48 -25.30 -6.71
CA THR A 8 -9.44 -25.27 -5.65
C THR A 8 -8.14 -24.58 -6.09
N ASN A 9 -8.07 -24.04 -7.31
CA ASN A 9 -6.92 -23.31 -7.85
C ASN A 9 -5.60 -24.11 -7.81
N SER A 10 -5.68 -25.42 -8.13
CA SER A 10 -4.52 -26.33 -8.15
C SER A 10 -4.33 -26.93 -9.56
N PRO A 11 -3.64 -26.20 -10.47
CA PRO A 11 -3.48 -26.65 -11.87
C PRO A 11 -2.66 -27.93 -12.01
N ASP A 12 -1.67 -28.13 -11.12
CA ASP A 12 -0.80 -29.31 -11.14
C ASP A 12 -1.60 -30.59 -10.91
N GLU A 13 -2.50 -30.57 -9.91
CA GLU A 13 -3.33 -31.72 -9.57
C GLU A 13 -4.37 -32.02 -10.66
N LEU A 14 -4.86 -30.98 -11.36
CA LEU A 14 -5.74 -31.16 -12.50
C LEU A 14 -5.01 -31.87 -13.65
N SER A 15 -3.80 -31.44 -13.99
CA SER A 15 -3.01 -32.07 -15.07
C SER A 15 -2.68 -33.55 -14.77
N ALA A 16 -2.35 -33.85 -13.51
CA ALA A 16 -2.13 -35.21 -13.04
C ALA A 16 -3.40 -36.05 -13.12
N LEU A 17 -4.55 -35.48 -12.76
CA LEU A 17 -5.83 -36.16 -12.84
C LEU A 17 -6.23 -36.46 -14.29
N LEU A 18 -6.03 -35.53 -15.21
CA LEU A 18 -6.35 -35.71 -16.63
C LEU A 18 -5.47 -36.76 -17.31
N THR A 19 -4.23 -36.93 -16.83
CA THR A 19 -3.30 -37.96 -17.33
C THR A 19 -3.59 -39.35 -16.75
N SER A 20 -4.43 -39.43 -15.71
CA SER A 20 -4.74 -40.70 -15.06
C SER A 20 -5.48 -41.66 -16.00
N LYS A 21 -5.13 -42.95 -15.94
CA LYS A 21 -5.67 -44.00 -16.82
C LYS A 21 -7.21 -44.02 -16.85
N ASN A 22 -7.84 -43.77 -15.70
CA ASN A 22 -9.29 -43.81 -15.56
C ASN A 22 -9.99 -42.63 -16.24
N VAL A 23 -9.34 -41.47 -16.37
CA VAL A 23 -9.92 -40.28 -17.00
C VAL A 23 -9.74 -40.31 -18.52
N LEU A 24 -8.66 -40.92 -19.01
CA LEU A 24 -8.39 -41.09 -20.43
C LEU A 24 -9.47 -41.92 -21.16
N GLU A 25 -10.19 -42.79 -20.45
CA GLU A 25 -11.31 -43.57 -21.01
C GLU A 25 -12.55 -42.71 -21.29
N TYR A 26 -12.69 -41.54 -20.64
CA TYR A 26 -13.82 -40.63 -20.79
C TYR A 26 -13.51 -39.43 -21.70
N LYS A 27 -12.52 -39.56 -22.61
CA LYS A 27 -12.22 -38.50 -23.59
C LYS A 27 -13.42 -38.23 -24.48
N GLY A 28 -13.79 -36.96 -24.56
CA GLY A 28 -14.92 -36.48 -25.35
C GLY A 28 -14.93 -34.95 -25.44
N PRO A 29 -15.84 -34.37 -26.23
CA PRO A 29 -15.93 -32.92 -26.42
C PRO A 29 -16.17 -32.17 -25.09
N ASP A 30 -16.90 -32.77 -24.15
CA ASP A 30 -17.14 -32.19 -22.83
C ASP A 30 -15.85 -32.07 -22.00
N MET A 31 -14.95 -33.07 -22.08
CA MET A 31 -13.67 -33.03 -21.38
C MET A 31 -12.73 -31.98 -21.96
N ASP A 32 -12.74 -31.82 -23.29
CA ASP A 32 -11.95 -30.79 -23.98
C ASP A 32 -12.47 -29.38 -23.63
N ALA A 33 -13.79 -29.21 -23.50
CA ALA A 33 -14.38 -27.96 -23.02
C ALA A 33 -13.94 -27.64 -21.58
N LEU A 34 -14.02 -28.63 -20.68
CA LEU A 34 -13.57 -28.49 -19.29
C LEU A 34 -12.07 -28.17 -19.18
N TYR A 35 -11.25 -28.73 -20.08
CA TYR A 35 -9.83 -28.40 -20.17
C TYR A 35 -9.61 -26.93 -20.52
N ARG A 36 -10.29 -26.44 -21.57
CA ARG A 36 -10.20 -25.02 -21.96
C ARG A 36 -10.70 -24.09 -20.84
N VAL A 37 -11.76 -24.48 -20.13
CA VAL A 37 -12.25 -23.72 -18.97
C VAL A 37 -11.19 -23.63 -17.88
N ALA A 38 -10.48 -24.72 -17.60
CA ALA A 38 -9.38 -24.70 -16.64
C ALA A 38 -8.23 -23.79 -17.07
N GLU A 39 -7.87 -23.80 -18.36
CA GLU A 39 -6.86 -22.91 -18.91
C GLU A 39 -7.26 -21.43 -18.76
N ALA A 40 -8.50 -21.08 -19.08
CA ALA A 40 -9.03 -19.74 -18.89
C ALA A 40 -9.03 -19.31 -17.42
N TYR A 41 -9.37 -20.23 -16.51
CA TYR A 41 -9.35 -19.98 -15.08
C TYR A 41 -7.93 -19.70 -14.57
N ASN A 42 -6.94 -20.49 -15.01
CA ASN A 42 -5.53 -20.30 -14.65
C ASN A 42 -4.95 -18.98 -15.21
N ALA A 43 -5.35 -18.59 -16.42
CA ALA A 43 -4.96 -17.32 -17.02
C ALA A 43 -5.64 -16.10 -16.36
N GLN A 44 -6.66 -16.33 -15.54
CA GLN A 44 -7.56 -15.32 -14.99
C GLN A 44 -8.20 -14.43 -16.08
N ASP A 45 -8.58 -15.02 -17.21
CA ASP A 45 -9.15 -14.29 -18.35
C ASP A 45 -10.65 -14.58 -18.49
N THR A 46 -11.46 -13.58 -18.14
CA THR A 46 -12.93 -13.64 -18.29
C THR A 46 -13.37 -13.69 -19.75
N HIS A 47 -12.63 -13.10 -20.68
CA HIS A 47 -12.98 -13.11 -22.11
C HIS A 47 -12.85 -14.50 -22.71
N LEU A 48 -11.76 -15.20 -22.35
CA LEU A 48 -11.54 -16.57 -22.80
C LEU A 48 -12.61 -17.50 -22.25
N PHE A 49 -12.96 -17.37 -20.96
CA PHE A 49 -14.04 -18.13 -20.34
C PHE A 49 -15.39 -17.91 -21.05
N ASN A 50 -15.76 -16.64 -21.30
CA ASN A 50 -17.01 -16.30 -21.98
C ASN A 50 -17.05 -16.86 -23.41
N ARG A 51 -15.94 -16.85 -24.14
CA ARG A 51 -15.84 -17.49 -25.47
C ARG A 51 -16.08 -19.00 -25.37
N ILE A 52 -15.43 -19.68 -24.44
CA ILE A 52 -15.57 -21.13 -24.28
C ILE A 52 -17.01 -21.50 -23.90
N MET A 53 -17.66 -20.72 -23.03
CA MET A 53 -19.08 -20.92 -22.70
C MET A 53 -19.99 -20.69 -23.90
N GLN A 54 -19.66 -19.75 -24.78
CA GLN A 54 -20.43 -19.50 -26.00
C GLN A 54 -20.27 -20.59 -27.06
N GLU A 55 -19.08 -21.16 -27.19
CA GLU A 55 -18.79 -22.26 -28.13
C GLU A 55 -19.45 -23.58 -27.69
N ASN A 56 -19.59 -23.80 -26.39
CA ASN A 56 -20.10 -25.06 -25.82
C ASN A 56 -21.52 -24.95 -25.27
N LYS A 57 -22.36 -24.04 -25.79
CA LYS A 57 -23.74 -23.83 -25.33
C LYS A 57 -24.62 -25.09 -25.41
N ASP A 58 -24.34 -25.97 -26.37
CA ASP A 58 -25.11 -27.19 -26.60
C ASP A 58 -24.56 -28.41 -25.82
N ALA A 59 -23.51 -28.22 -25.03
CA ALA A 59 -22.84 -29.31 -24.34
C ALA A 59 -23.67 -29.87 -23.18
N ALA A 60 -23.55 -31.19 -22.96
CA ALA A 60 -24.35 -31.91 -21.98
C ALA A 60 -24.09 -31.43 -20.54
N PHE A 61 -22.90 -30.89 -20.27
CA PHE A 61 -22.53 -30.41 -18.93
C PHE A 61 -23.28 -29.14 -18.50
N LEU A 62 -23.85 -28.36 -19.44
CA LEU A 62 -24.68 -27.20 -19.11
C LEU A 62 -26.13 -27.57 -18.75
N GLN A 63 -26.57 -28.78 -19.09
CA GLN A 63 -27.92 -29.26 -18.75
C GLN A 63 -28.02 -29.73 -17.28
N ASP A 64 -26.89 -29.95 -16.61
CA ASP A 64 -26.84 -30.34 -15.21
C ASP A 64 -26.80 -29.10 -14.30
N GLU A 65 -27.84 -28.94 -13.48
CA GLU A 65 -27.96 -27.83 -12.52
C GLU A 65 -26.77 -27.76 -11.54
N VAL A 66 -26.20 -28.89 -11.15
CA VAL A 66 -25.08 -28.92 -10.19
C VAL A 66 -23.82 -28.35 -10.84
N LEU A 67 -23.57 -28.72 -12.10
CA LEU A 67 -22.43 -28.21 -12.86
C LEU A 67 -22.62 -26.73 -13.18
N GLN A 68 -23.84 -26.30 -13.52
CA GLN A 68 -24.16 -24.89 -13.77
C GLN A 68 -23.86 -24.03 -12.54
N ARG A 69 -24.35 -24.41 -11.36
CA ARG A 69 -24.07 -23.68 -10.11
C ARG A 69 -22.56 -23.58 -9.83
N GLN A 70 -21.83 -24.65 -10.09
CA GLN A 70 -20.38 -24.65 -9.89
C GLN A 70 -19.68 -23.73 -10.90
N LEU A 71 -20.12 -23.70 -12.16
CA LEU A 71 -19.60 -22.79 -13.19
C LEU A 71 -19.90 -21.32 -12.86
N ASP A 72 -21.08 -21.01 -12.33
CA ASP A 72 -21.43 -19.65 -11.91
C ASP A 72 -20.56 -19.16 -10.74
N ASN A 73 -20.29 -20.04 -9.77
CA ASN A 73 -19.36 -19.76 -8.67
C ASN A 73 -17.93 -19.54 -9.19
N MET A 74 -17.50 -20.36 -10.14
CA MET A 74 -16.18 -20.22 -10.77
C MET A 74 -16.09 -18.92 -11.59
N TYR A 75 -17.13 -18.56 -12.33
CA TYR A 75 -17.19 -17.30 -13.07
C TYR A 75 -17.10 -16.09 -12.14
N SER A 76 -17.82 -16.12 -11.02
CA SER A 76 -17.75 -15.06 -10.01
C SER A 76 -16.34 -14.92 -9.45
N SER A 77 -15.70 -16.01 -9.02
CA SER A 77 -14.31 -15.99 -8.54
C SER A 77 -13.29 -15.56 -9.60
N LEU A 78 -13.52 -15.94 -10.86
CA LEU A 78 -12.68 -15.54 -11.99
C LEU A 78 -12.79 -14.04 -12.26
N LEU A 79 -14.02 -13.51 -12.25
CA LEU A 79 -14.30 -12.09 -12.43
C LEU A 79 -13.67 -11.26 -11.31
N GLU A 80 -13.78 -11.71 -10.06
CA GLU A 80 -13.12 -11.09 -8.91
C GLU A 80 -11.60 -11.01 -9.11
N GLY A 81 -10.95 -12.12 -9.47
CA GLY A 81 -9.51 -12.17 -9.68
C GLY A 81 -9.04 -11.29 -10.84
N HIS A 82 -9.77 -11.31 -11.95
CA HIS A 82 -9.47 -10.48 -13.11
C HIS A 82 -9.63 -8.99 -12.78
N LEU A 83 -10.69 -8.63 -12.04
CA LEU A 83 -10.95 -7.27 -11.61
C LEU A 83 -9.84 -6.76 -10.67
N LEU A 84 -9.40 -7.57 -9.69
CA LEU A 84 -8.28 -7.20 -8.82
C LEU A 84 -7.01 -6.90 -9.62
N LYS A 85 -6.69 -7.72 -10.63
CA LYS A 85 -5.53 -7.53 -11.51
C LYS A 85 -5.65 -6.28 -12.38
N LEU A 86 -6.85 -5.95 -12.85
CA LEU A 86 -7.11 -4.73 -13.63
C LEU A 86 -7.04 -3.46 -12.76
N LEU A 87 -7.42 -3.57 -11.49
CA LEU A 87 -7.45 -2.47 -10.54
C LEU A 87 -6.07 -2.18 -9.90
N GLU A 88 -5.21 -3.19 -9.79
CA GLU A 88 -3.87 -3.09 -9.16
C GLU A 88 -3.01 -1.88 -9.59
N PRO A 89 -2.90 -1.51 -10.88
CA PRO A 89 -2.03 -0.40 -11.29
C PRO A 89 -2.65 1.00 -11.11
N TYR A 90 -3.90 1.12 -10.67
CA TYR A 90 -4.61 2.40 -10.61
C TYR A 90 -4.97 2.80 -9.18
N SER A 91 -4.74 4.06 -8.81
CA SER A 91 -5.23 4.61 -7.53
C SER A 91 -6.67 5.14 -7.65
N ARG A 92 -7.08 5.56 -8.85
CA ARG A 92 -8.44 5.99 -9.17
C ARG A 92 -8.77 5.62 -10.60
N VAL A 93 -9.93 5.01 -10.82
CA VAL A 93 -10.34 4.53 -12.14
C VAL A 93 -11.85 4.70 -12.34
N GLN A 94 -12.25 5.02 -13.57
CA GLN A 94 -13.65 5.18 -13.96
C GLN A 94 -14.31 3.79 -14.14
N ILE A 95 -15.51 3.59 -13.60
CA ILE A 95 -16.26 2.32 -13.72
C ILE A 95 -16.58 2.02 -15.19
N SER A 96 -16.92 3.05 -15.99
CA SER A 96 -17.20 2.88 -17.42
C SER A 96 -16.01 2.33 -18.19
N TYR A 97 -14.78 2.76 -17.85
CA TYR A 97 -13.57 2.26 -18.50
C TYR A 97 -13.34 0.78 -18.20
N ILE A 98 -13.57 0.36 -16.95
CA ILE A 98 -13.46 -1.06 -16.57
C ILE A 98 -14.55 -1.89 -17.26
N ALA A 99 -15.77 -1.35 -17.35
CA ALA A 99 -16.89 -1.99 -18.03
C ALA A 99 -16.59 -2.25 -19.51
N GLU A 100 -15.99 -1.28 -20.21
CA GLU A 100 -15.52 -1.43 -21.59
C GLU A 100 -14.44 -2.51 -21.73
N LEU A 101 -13.49 -2.57 -20.80
CA LEU A 101 -12.43 -3.57 -20.79
C LEU A 101 -12.97 -4.99 -20.57
N LEU A 102 -13.97 -5.15 -19.70
CA LEU A 102 -14.60 -6.44 -19.40
C LEU A 102 -15.74 -6.80 -20.37
N LYS A 103 -16.21 -5.85 -21.19
CA LYS A 103 -17.41 -5.97 -22.04
C LYS A 103 -18.65 -6.38 -21.25
N LEU A 104 -18.78 -5.83 -20.05
CA LEU A 104 -19.93 -6.02 -19.17
C LEU A 104 -20.61 -4.67 -18.95
N ASP A 105 -21.83 -4.70 -18.45
CA ASP A 105 -22.55 -3.48 -18.10
C ASP A 105 -21.95 -2.79 -16.87
N ALA A 106 -22.00 -1.46 -16.86
CA ALA A 106 -21.41 -0.65 -15.79
C ALA A 106 -22.05 -0.93 -14.42
N GLU A 107 -23.37 -1.16 -14.37
CA GLU A 107 -24.07 -1.45 -13.11
C GLU A 107 -23.61 -2.79 -12.52
N THR A 108 -23.39 -3.79 -13.38
CA THR A 108 -22.89 -5.10 -12.95
C THR A 108 -21.48 -4.99 -12.39
N VAL A 109 -20.60 -4.22 -13.05
CA VAL A 109 -19.24 -3.99 -12.57
C VAL A 109 -19.24 -3.20 -11.25
N GLU A 110 -20.08 -2.17 -11.11
CA GLU A 110 -20.23 -1.41 -9.87
C GLU A 110 -20.65 -2.31 -8.69
N SER A 111 -21.65 -3.16 -8.90
CA SER A 111 -22.13 -4.09 -7.88
C SER A 111 -21.03 -5.08 -7.47
N GLN A 112 -20.24 -5.58 -8.42
CA GLN A 112 -19.14 -6.51 -8.14
C GLN A 112 -17.99 -5.82 -7.39
N VAL A 113 -17.62 -4.59 -7.77
CA VAL A 113 -16.62 -3.80 -7.03
C VAL A 113 -17.09 -3.54 -5.59
N SER A 114 -18.37 -3.21 -5.42
CA SER A 114 -18.96 -2.98 -4.11
C SER A 114 -18.92 -4.25 -3.24
N GLN A 115 -19.21 -5.41 -3.81
CA GLN A 115 -19.06 -6.71 -3.15
C GLN A 115 -17.60 -6.95 -2.72
N LEU A 116 -16.62 -6.68 -3.58
CA LEU A 116 -15.19 -6.84 -3.27
C LEU A 116 -14.71 -5.96 -2.12
N ILE A 117 -15.24 -4.74 -2.02
CA ILE A 117 -14.95 -3.82 -0.92
C ILE A 117 -15.59 -4.31 0.39
N LEU A 118 -16.83 -4.80 0.33
CA LEU A 118 -17.53 -5.38 1.49
C LEU A 118 -16.83 -6.65 2.01
N ASP A 119 -16.35 -7.51 1.11
CA ASP A 119 -15.57 -8.71 1.40
C ASP A 119 -14.15 -8.40 1.91
N ALA A 120 -13.75 -7.13 1.97
CA ALA A 120 -12.42 -6.66 2.33
C ALA A 120 -11.28 -7.24 1.48
N LYS A 121 -11.59 -7.70 0.25
CA LYS A 121 -10.61 -8.16 -0.75
C LYS A 121 -9.97 -6.98 -1.47
N LEU A 122 -10.74 -5.90 -1.69
CA LEU A 122 -10.27 -4.63 -2.25
C LEU A 122 -10.38 -3.53 -1.18
N ALA A 123 -9.27 -2.84 -0.91
CA ALA A 123 -9.29 -1.66 -0.06
C ALA A 123 -9.63 -0.43 -0.91
N GLY A 124 -10.86 0.07 -0.83
CA GLY A 124 -11.29 1.21 -1.63
C GLY A 124 -12.66 1.74 -1.25
N ILE A 125 -13.08 2.79 -1.95
CA ILE A 125 -14.41 3.36 -1.90
C ILE A 125 -14.93 3.59 -3.32
N VAL A 126 -16.23 3.37 -3.50
CA VAL A 126 -16.92 3.70 -4.75
C VAL A 126 -17.49 5.11 -4.62
N ASP A 127 -17.10 5.99 -5.55
CA ASP A 127 -17.69 7.32 -5.73
C ASP A 127 -18.76 7.23 -6.81
N GLN A 128 -20.02 7.21 -6.37
CA GLN A 128 -21.18 7.10 -7.27
C GLN A 128 -21.45 8.38 -8.07
N GLN A 129 -21.08 9.56 -7.56
CA GLN A 129 -21.32 10.83 -8.26
C GLN A 129 -20.42 10.97 -9.47
N HIS A 130 -19.16 10.54 -9.33
CA HIS A 130 -18.18 10.56 -10.41
C HIS A 130 -18.01 9.21 -11.10
N GLN A 131 -18.75 8.18 -10.70
CA GLN A 131 -18.67 6.82 -11.25
C GLN A 131 -17.23 6.30 -11.27
N CYS A 132 -16.53 6.51 -10.16
CA CYS A 132 -15.10 6.21 -9.99
C CYS A 132 -14.91 5.24 -8.81
N VAL A 133 -13.92 4.36 -8.93
CA VAL A 133 -13.41 3.56 -7.81
C VAL A 133 -12.10 4.18 -7.35
N VAL A 134 -12.02 4.52 -6.06
CA VAL A 134 -10.78 5.02 -5.42
C VAL A 134 -10.19 3.87 -4.61
N ILE A 135 -8.95 3.51 -4.91
CA ILE A 135 -8.24 2.39 -4.31
C ILE A 135 -7.21 2.96 -3.32
N PHE A 136 -7.18 2.38 -2.13
CA PHE A 136 -6.23 2.75 -1.09
C PHE A 136 -5.02 1.80 -1.14
N ASP A 137 -3.82 2.34 -0.98
CA ASP A 137 -2.62 1.52 -0.88
C ASP A 137 -2.65 0.63 0.37
N GLU A 138 -1.91 -0.47 0.33
CA GLU A 138 -1.77 -1.43 1.45
C GLU A 138 -1.26 -0.77 2.74
N GLN A 139 -0.56 0.34 2.56
CA GLN A 139 -0.11 1.27 3.58
C GLN A 139 -1.31 1.98 4.24
N ASP A 140 -2.21 2.59 3.45
CA ASP A 140 -3.45 3.25 3.91
C ASP A 140 -4.46 2.29 4.54
N ALA A 141 -4.52 1.04 4.05
CA ALA A 141 -5.35 0.00 4.62
C ALA A 141 -4.95 -0.36 6.07
N LYS A 142 -3.65 -0.31 6.40
CA LYS A 142 -3.14 -0.56 7.77
C LYS A 142 -3.54 0.57 8.73
N TRP A 143 -3.46 1.83 8.29
CA TRP A 143 -3.86 2.98 9.11
C TRP A 143 -5.38 3.09 9.26
N ALA A 144 -6.16 2.72 8.23
CA ALA A 144 -7.62 2.65 8.31
C ALA A 144 -8.10 1.57 9.30
N LYS A 145 -7.50 0.37 9.29
CA LYS A 145 -7.78 -0.69 10.28
C LYS A 145 -7.39 -0.26 11.70
N ALA A 146 -6.27 0.45 11.87
CA ALA A 146 -5.85 1.00 13.15
C ALA A 146 -6.79 2.12 13.67
N ARG A 147 -7.36 2.94 12.77
CA ARG A 147 -8.35 3.98 13.11
C ARG A 147 -9.67 3.35 13.56
N ARG A 148 -10.17 2.36 12.83
CA ARG A 148 -11.41 1.64 13.16
C ARG A 148 -11.30 0.85 14.48
N LYS A 149 -10.11 0.36 14.83
CA LYS A 149 -9.85 -0.30 16.13
C LYS A 149 -9.85 0.68 17.30
N LYS A 150 -9.42 1.94 17.09
CA LYS A 150 -9.49 2.99 18.11
C LYS A 150 -10.92 3.50 18.32
N GLU A 151 -11.71 3.58 17.25
CA GLU A 151 -13.10 4.06 17.27
C GLU A 151 -14.04 3.05 17.97
N ASN A 152 -13.92 1.76 17.63
CA ASN A 152 -14.66 0.68 18.32
C ASN A 152 -14.21 0.47 19.79
N ALA A 153 -13.01 0.91 20.17
CA ALA A 153 -12.54 0.86 21.55
C ALA A 153 -13.07 2.03 22.40
N SER A 154 -13.48 3.14 21.78
CA SER A 154 -14.02 4.31 22.48
C SER A 154 -15.53 4.27 22.72
N GLU A 155 -16.28 3.41 22.02
CA GLU A 155 -17.75 3.28 22.22
C GLU A 155 -18.15 2.27 23.32
N GLY A 156 -17.18 1.59 23.95
CA GLY A 156 -17.42 0.53 24.95
C GLY A 156 -17.40 0.94 26.42
N GLY A 157 -17.40 2.24 26.77
CA GLY A 157 -17.06 2.68 28.13
C GLY A 157 -17.84 3.89 28.64
N ALA A 158 -19.17 3.84 28.66
CA ALA A 158 -19.94 4.91 29.29
C ALA A 158 -21.28 4.43 29.89
N TYR A 159 -21.26 3.47 30.82
CA TYR A 159 -22.22 3.45 31.94
C TYR A 159 -21.82 2.42 33.02
N GLY A 160 -21.59 2.88 34.26
CA GLY A 160 -21.69 2.01 35.45
C GLY A 160 -20.59 2.16 36.50
N GLY A 161 -20.93 2.84 37.61
CA GLY A 161 -20.64 2.30 38.94
C GLY A 161 -19.37 2.76 39.67
N SER A 162 -19.58 3.63 40.66
CA SER A 162 -18.65 4.02 41.72
C SER A 162 -18.32 2.86 42.68
N SER A 163 -17.06 2.74 43.14
CA SER A 163 -16.76 2.44 44.55
C SER A 163 -15.28 2.63 44.91
N ASN A 164 -15.11 3.23 46.09
CA ASN A 164 -13.94 3.69 46.82
C ASN A 164 -13.05 2.56 47.40
N SER A 165 -11.74 2.80 47.57
CA SER A 165 -10.94 2.24 48.69
C SER A 165 -9.67 3.07 48.93
N GLN A 166 -9.36 3.25 50.21
CA GLN A 166 -8.48 4.25 50.82
C GLN A 166 -7.03 3.79 51.03
N ASN A 167 -6.11 4.78 51.04
CA ASN A 167 -4.85 4.92 51.82
C ASN A 167 -3.72 3.87 51.64
N SER A 168 -2.41 4.10 51.82
CA SER A 168 -1.56 5.19 52.34
C SER A 168 -0.08 4.82 52.08
N GLY A 169 0.80 5.81 51.89
CA GLY A 169 2.18 5.76 52.42
C GLY A 169 3.36 5.93 51.44
N GLY A 170 4.15 7.00 51.62
CA GLY A 170 5.62 6.91 51.67
C GLY A 170 6.47 7.31 50.46
N ALA A 171 6.96 8.56 50.50
CA ALA A 171 8.34 9.02 50.20
C ALA A 171 9.08 8.68 48.88
N ALA A 172 9.27 9.73 48.08
CA ALA A 172 10.50 10.21 47.41
C ALA A 172 11.49 9.24 46.73
N GLY A 173 11.65 9.43 45.41
CA GLY A 173 12.83 8.99 44.65
C GLY A 173 12.66 9.27 43.15
N GLY A 174 13.35 10.29 42.64
CA GLY A 174 13.18 10.81 41.28
C GLY A 174 13.67 9.87 40.17
N GLY A 175 12.85 9.77 39.12
CA GLY A 175 13.21 9.24 37.81
C GLY A 175 12.29 9.89 36.77
N LYS A 176 12.85 10.72 35.88
CA LYS A 176 12.14 11.29 34.73
C LYS A 176 11.88 10.18 33.72
N ASP A 177 10.72 9.56 33.79
CA ASP A 177 10.07 8.87 32.69
C ASP A 177 8.56 9.04 32.88
N SER A 178 8.03 10.18 32.45
CA SER A 178 6.58 10.37 32.35
C SER A 178 6.17 10.09 30.91
N THR A 179 5.64 8.89 30.71
CA THR A 179 4.60 8.59 29.74
C THR A 179 3.48 9.63 29.85
N ALA A 180 3.63 10.74 29.12
CA ALA A 180 2.57 11.72 29.01
C ALA A 180 1.50 11.12 28.09
N THR A 181 0.35 10.76 28.65
CA THR A 181 -0.92 10.78 27.93
C THR A 181 -1.18 12.21 27.47
N THR A 182 -0.50 12.62 26.40
CA THR A 182 -0.76 13.87 25.71
C THR A 182 -1.95 13.61 24.80
N THR A 183 -3.05 14.32 25.01
CA THR A 183 -4.27 14.17 24.23
C THR A 183 -3.99 14.57 22.79
N LEU A 184 -4.71 13.99 21.81
CA LEU A 184 -4.59 14.32 20.37
C LEU A 184 -4.61 15.85 20.11
N TYR A 185 -5.31 16.59 20.96
CA TYR A 185 -5.38 18.04 20.95
C TYR A 185 -4.06 18.73 21.31
N GLN A 186 -3.31 18.21 22.28
CA GLN A 186 -2.03 18.76 22.71
C GLN A 186 -0.95 18.55 21.64
N ASP A 187 -0.95 17.39 20.98
CA ASP A 187 -0.07 17.13 19.82
C ASP A 187 -0.42 18.02 18.62
N ALA A 188 -1.72 18.28 18.38
CA ALA A 188 -2.17 19.16 17.31
C ALA A 188 -1.76 20.63 17.56
N LEU A 189 -1.85 21.11 18.81
CA LEU A 189 -1.35 22.44 19.18
C LEU A 189 0.17 22.55 19.03
N GLU A 190 0.92 21.55 19.46
CA GLU A 190 2.38 21.55 19.31
C GLU A 190 2.79 21.48 17.83
N ALA A 191 2.04 20.77 16.99
CA ALA A 191 2.24 20.74 15.54
C ALA A 191 1.92 22.09 14.89
N LEU A 192 0.87 22.80 15.33
CA LEU A 192 0.54 24.14 14.87
C LEU A 192 1.65 25.14 15.22
N GLU A 193 2.16 25.10 16.44
CA GLU A 193 3.26 25.98 16.88
C GLU A 193 4.56 25.72 16.09
N LYS A 194 4.83 24.46 15.73
CA LYS A 194 5.96 24.10 14.87
C LYS A 194 5.78 24.63 13.44
N TYR A 195 4.55 24.60 12.92
CA TYR A 195 4.23 25.17 11.61
C TYR A 195 4.41 26.68 11.58
N ASP A 196 3.93 27.41 12.60
CA ASP A 196 4.11 28.87 12.69
C ASP A 196 5.59 29.28 12.73
N ARG A 197 6.42 28.50 13.44
CA ARG A 197 7.87 28.72 13.45
C ARG A 197 8.51 28.48 12.08
N LEU A 198 8.07 27.44 11.37
CA LEU A 198 8.55 27.14 10.01
C LEU A 198 8.12 28.20 9.00
N VAL A 199 6.88 28.66 9.08
CA VAL A 199 6.34 29.73 8.22
C VAL A 199 7.08 31.05 8.49
N THR A 200 7.32 31.37 9.76
CA THR A 200 8.12 32.55 10.14
C THR A 200 9.57 32.43 9.64
N ALA A 201 10.19 31.25 9.77
CA ALA A 201 11.54 31.00 9.25
C ALA A 201 11.61 31.05 7.71
N LEU A 202 10.58 30.59 7.01
CA LEU A 202 10.45 30.72 5.56
C LEU A 202 10.29 32.18 5.13
N PHE A 203 9.49 32.96 5.86
CA PHE A 203 9.35 34.40 5.65
C PHE A 203 10.66 35.16 5.94
N ASP A 204 11.39 34.80 6.99
CA ASP A 204 12.70 35.39 7.30
C ASP A 204 13.78 34.99 6.28
N LYS A 205 13.68 33.80 5.69
CA LYS A 205 14.53 33.36 4.57
C LYS A 205 14.18 34.10 3.28
N ALA A 206 12.90 34.29 2.98
CA ALA A 206 12.44 35.08 1.83
C ALA A 206 12.79 36.58 1.97
N ASN A 207 12.82 37.09 3.20
CA ASN A 207 13.20 38.47 3.51
C ASN A 207 14.72 38.68 3.72
N GLY A 208 15.56 37.66 3.47
CA GLY A 208 17.03 37.79 3.51
C GLY A 208 17.64 37.97 4.90
N LYS A 209 16.87 37.91 5.99
CA LYS A 209 17.39 38.04 7.36
C LYS A 209 18.23 36.82 7.77
N PHE A 210 17.93 35.66 7.21
CA PHE A 210 18.69 34.43 7.48
C PHE A 210 20.11 34.50 6.92
N ASP A 211 20.31 35.13 5.76
CA ASP A 211 21.64 35.33 5.15
C ASP A 211 22.50 36.28 5.98
N ALA A 212 21.91 37.38 6.49
CA ALA A 212 22.60 38.30 7.40
C ALA A 212 23.04 37.61 8.72
N LEU A 213 22.22 36.71 9.25
CA LEU A 213 22.50 35.95 10.46
C LEU A 213 23.54 34.84 10.25
N ILE A 214 23.60 34.28 9.04
CA ILE A 214 24.64 33.33 8.62
C ILE A 214 25.99 34.08 8.45
N GLU A 215 25.99 35.24 7.80
CA GLU A 215 27.19 36.06 7.64
C GLU A 215 27.75 36.55 8.99
N GLU A 216 26.88 37.01 9.91
CA GLU A 216 27.30 37.42 11.25
C GLU A 216 27.91 36.25 12.04
N ASN A 217 27.33 35.04 11.93
CA ASN A 217 27.87 33.86 12.60
C ASN A 217 29.15 33.31 11.95
N LEU A 218 29.30 33.42 10.63
CA LEU A 218 30.55 33.11 9.92
C LEU A 218 31.65 34.11 10.30
N ALA A 219 31.34 35.40 10.40
CA ALA A 219 32.26 36.45 10.85
C ALA A 219 32.71 36.25 12.31
N LYS A 220 31.78 35.85 13.21
CA LYS A 220 32.14 35.50 14.59
C LYS A 220 33.06 34.28 14.66
N ARG A 221 32.88 33.29 13.77
CA ARG A 221 33.75 32.11 13.69
C ARG A 221 35.12 32.42 13.09
N THR A 222 35.20 33.28 12.09
CA THR A 222 36.49 33.69 11.51
C THR A 222 37.28 34.59 12.46
N ALA A 223 36.63 35.54 13.16
CA ALA A 223 37.27 36.36 14.18
C ALA A 223 37.84 35.52 15.33
N LYS A 224 37.07 34.54 15.83
CA LYS A 224 37.52 33.61 16.87
C LYS A 224 38.69 32.72 16.42
N LYS A 225 38.78 32.42 15.11
CA LYS A 225 39.87 31.64 14.51
C LYS A 225 41.14 32.48 14.30
N VAL A 226 41.00 33.80 14.07
CA VAL A 226 42.12 34.74 13.95
C VAL A 226 42.74 35.04 15.32
N GLU A 227 41.94 35.22 16.37
CA GLU A 227 42.46 35.37 17.74
C GLU A 227 43.20 34.13 18.25
N ALA A 228 42.77 32.93 17.84
CA ALA A 228 43.47 31.67 18.16
C ALA A 228 44.80 31.51 17.42
N LYS A 229 44.94 32.12 16.22
CA LYS A 229 46.16 32.02 15.40
C LYS A 229 47.23 33.04 15.83
N GLY A 230 46.84 34.21 16.31
CA GLY A 230 47.77 35.25 16.80
C GLY A 230 48.55 34.89 18.07
N LYS A 231 48.13 33.84 18.81
CA LYS A 231 48.85 33.36 20.00
C LYS A 231 49.93 32.31 19.72
N ASN A 232 50.04 31.80 18.50
CA ASN A 232 50.88 30.63 18.20
C ASN A 232 52.04 30.88 17.21
N GLU A 233 52.41 32.14 16.97
CA GLU A 233 53.62 32.49 16.20
C GLU A 233 54.61 33.23 17.11
N GLY A 234 55.37 32.43 17.85
CA GLY A 234 56.43 32.87 18.75
C GLY A 234 57.58 31.85 18.82
N ALA A 235 58.34 31.76 17.73
CA ALA A 235 59.75 31.33 17.64
C ALA A 235 60.08 29.79 17.71
N PRO A 236 61.27 29.34 17.24
CA PRO A 236 61.51 28.98 15.84
C PRO A 236 62.32 27.69 15.58
N GLY A 237 62.24 27.17 14.34
CA GLY A 237 63.40 26.70 13.55
C GLY A 237 63.80 25.22 13.60
N GLY A 238 63.80 24.55 12.43
CA GLY A 238 64.60 23.32 12.26
C GLY A 238 64.31 22.38 11.08
N LYS A 239 64.77 22.76 9.88
CA LYS A 239 65.26 21.92 8.75
C LYS A 239 64.28 21.23 7.77
N LYS A 240 64.67 21.41 6.49
CA LYS A 240 64.11 21.04 5.19
C LYS A 240 64.49 19.63 4.71
N ALA A 241 63.67 19.05 3.84
CA ALA A 241 63.93 18.46 2.50
C ALA A 241 62.71 17.56 2.16
N ASP A 242 62.10 17.55 0.98
CA ASP A 242 62.68 17.33 -0.34
C ASP A 242 61.68 17.73 -1.46
N GLU A 243 62.21 18.17 -2.60
CA GLU A 243 61.51 18.74 -3.76
C GLU A 243 61.04 17.67 -4.75
N ARG A 244 59.87 17.86 -5.39
CA ARG A 244 59.63 17.38 -6.77
C ARG A 244 58.99 18.47 -7.61
N LYS A 245 59.79 18.96 -8.57
CA LYS A 245 59.42 19.84 -9.67
C LYS A 245 58.58 19.09 -10.71
N THR A 246 57.54 19.74 -11.21
CA THR A 246 56.90 19.44 -12.50
C THR A 246 57.11 20.66 -13.39
N ASP A 247 57.95 20.50 -14.41
CA ASP A 247 58.06 21.44 -15.52
C ASP A 247 57.42 20.77 -16.75
N GLU A 248 56.21 21.21 -17.12
CA GLU A 248 55.61 20.99 -18.43
C GLU A 248 55.98 22.17 -19.34
N ALA A 249 56.70 21.91 -20.44
CA ALA A 249 56.77 22.83 -21.56
C ALA A 249 57.25 22.14 -22.86
N LYS A 250 56.63 22.60 -23.97
CA LYS A 250 56.89 22.38 -25.41
C LYS A 250 56.10 21.22 -26.03
N LYS A 251 55.14 21.44 -26.95
CA LYS A 251 55.06 22.32 -28.14
C LYS A 251 56.03 21.89 -29.25
N GLU A 252 55.42 21.53 -30.38
CA GLU A 252 55.93 21.04 -31.67
C GLU A 252 56.25 19.53 -31.77
#